data_AF-A0A946MKM5-F1
#
_entry.id   AF-A0A946MKM5-F1
#
_cell.length_a   1.000
_cell.length_b   1.000
_cell.length_c   1.000
_cell.angle_alpha   90.00
_cell.angle_beta   90.00
_cell.angle_gamma   90.00
#
_symmetry.space_group_name_H-M   'P 1'
#
loop_
_entity.id
_entity.type
_entity.pdbx_description
1 polymer ?
#
loop_
_entity_poly.entity_id
_entity_poly.type
_entity_poly.pdbx_seq_one_letter_code
_entity_poly.pdbx_strand_id
1 'polypeptide(L)'
;MEREEKTESFESFIKSFFYGKRSDLSFKFMSDLTSNDASNFIQALFKDTVDSLDDGDFSRVKQRMLQGQIQGYKEQKNFEYDKGPFHPLEKPVSELKLSLLTSSGHFLKAFDPKPLGVENMTQKQAENRVFDFLKEEPQLSDIPFNSRPKDLMVRHGGYDIRAAAKDPNVSFPYQRMVELKNQGVIKALTSSAYSFVGACSQKRLLKKTLPDWVKNFLSQGTDAVVLVPV
;
A
#
# COMPACT_ATOMS: atom_id res chain seq x y z
N MET A 1 41.43 15.20 19.65
CA MET A 1 40.35 15.24 18.64
C MET A 1 39.04 15.09 19.38
N GLU A 2 38.44 16.20 19.78
CA GLU A 2 37.05 16.19 20.25
C GLU A 2 36.18 15.78 19.05
N ARG A 3 35.41 14.70 19.21
CA ARG A 3 34.30 14.43 18.31
C ARG A 3 33.27 15.52 18.61
N GLU A 4 33.10 16.47 17.70
CA GLU A 4 31.91 17.31 17.71
C GLU A 4 30.69 16.39 17.70
N GLU A 5 30.02 16.26 18.85
CA GLU A 5 28.68 15.70 18.92
C GLU A 5 27.77 16.64 18.14
N LYS A 6 27.52 16.32 16.87
CA LYS A 6 26.49 17.02 16.09
C LYS A 6 25.15 16.78 16.76
N THR A 7 24.69 17.76 17.53
CA THR A 7 23.35 17.79 18.11
C THR A 7 22.33 17.84 16.98
N GLU A 8 21.44 16.85 16.93
CA GLU A 8 20.35 16.79 15.96
C GLU A 8 19.29 17.82 16.32
N SER A 9 18.84 18.63 15.34
CA SER A 9 17.71 19.53 15.55
C SER A 9 16.39 18.75 15.57
N PHE A 10 15.38 19.29 16.25
CA PHE A 10 14.04 18.67 16.26
C PHE A 10 13.45 18.53 14.85
N GLU A 11 13.68 19.52 13.98
CA GLU A 11 13.28 19.43 12.57
C GLU A 11 13.98 18.27 11.86
N SER A 12 15.30 18.11 12.04
CA SER A 12 16.03 16.98 11.46
C SER A 12 15.52 15.63 11.98
N PHE A 13 15.15 15.57 13.26
CA PHE A 13 14.53 14.39 13.87
C PHE A 13 13.21 14.02 13.18
N ILE A 14 12.24 14.94 13.05
CA ILE A 14 10.94 14.64 12.44
C ILE A 14 11.06 14.31 10.94
N LYS A 15 11.96 14.98 10.21
CA LYS A 15 12.22 14.67 8.79
C LYS A 15 12.80 13.27 8.61
N SER A 16 13.50 12.74 9.61
CA SER A 16 14.13 11.40 9.54
C SER A 16 13.14 10.23 9.56
N PHE A 17 11.85 10.50 9.80
CA PHE A 17 10.78 9.49 9.80
C PHE A 17 10.33 9.12 8.38
N PHE A 18 10.53 10.03 7.42
CA PHE A 18 10.50 9.68 6.00
C PHE A 18 11.74 8.85 5.66
N TYR A 19 11.61 7.94 4.70
CA TYR A 19 12.60 6.91 4.33
C TYR A 19 14.06 7.31 4.60
N GLY A 20 14.81 6.42 5.25
CA GLY A 20 16.21 6.64 5.60
C GLY A 20 16.51 6.28 7.04
N LYS A 21 17.00 7.25 7.83
CA LYS A 21 17.61 7.03 9.15
C LYS A 21 16.64 6.44 10.19
N ARG A 22 15.42 6.97 10.30
CA ARG A 22 14.39 6.52 11.25
C ARG A 22 13.06 6.24 10.56
N SER A 23 13.12 5.64 9.36
CA SER A 23 11.94 5.32 8.56
C SER A 23 10.84 4.66 9.42
N ASP A 24 9.68 5.30 9.47
CA ASP A 24 8.49 4.80 10.17
C ASP A 24 7.27 5.02 9.28
N LEU A 25 6.72 3.95 8.71
CA LEU A 25 5.61 4.06 7.75
C LEU A 25 4.28 4.45 8.41
N SER A 26 4.16 4.29 9.72
CA SER A 26 2.98 4.71 10.49
C SER A 26 3.04 6.20 10.85
N PHE A 27 4.25 6.74 11.05
CA PHE A 27 4.48 8.14 11.44
C PHE A 27 5.20 8.98 10.38
N LYS A 28 5.37 8.47 9.15
CA LYS A 28 6.06 9.20 8.06
C LYS A 28 5.46 10.58 7.80
N PHE A 29 4.15 10.76 8.01
CA PHE A 29 3.46 12.04 7.87
C PHE A 29 4.07 13.17 8.73
N MET A 30 4.78 12.83 9.82
CA MET A 30 5.47 13.81 10.65
C MET A 30 6.56 14.56 9.88
N SER A 31 7.10 13.98 8.81
CA SER A 31 8.04 14.71 7.94
C SER A 31 7.40 15.89 7.25
N ASP A 32 6.07 15.94 7.12
CA ASP A 32 5.36 17.00 6.43
C ASP A 32 4.85 18.09 7.40
N LEU A 33 4.97 17.87 8.70
CA LEU A 33 4.58 18.83 9.74
C LEU A 33 5.66 19.90 9.97
N THR A 34 5.21 21.06 10.46
CA THR A 34 6.12 22.05 11.05
C THR A 34 6.66 21.55 12.39
N SER A 35 7.81 22.07 12.84
CA SER A 35 8.35 21.75 14.17
C SER A 35 7.35 22.04 15.31
N ASN A 36 6.54 23.09 15.18
CA ASN A 36 5.52 23.42 16.18
C ASN A 36 4.39 22.39 16.18
N ASP A 37 3.86 22.05 15.01
CA ASP A 37 2.77 21.07 14.88
C ASP A 37 3.20 19.67 15.32
N ALA A 38 4.41 19.25 14.93
CA ALA A 38 4.96 17.97 15.35
C ALA A 38 5.18 17.91 16.87
N SER A 39 5.66 19.00 17.49
CA SER A 39 5.81 19.09 18.94
C SER A 39 4.46 18.95 19.66
N ASN A 40 3.45 19.69 19.21
CA ASN A 40 2.10 19.61 19.76
C ASN A 40 1.49 18.21 19.59
N PHE A 41 1.70 17.59 18.42
CA PHE A 41 1.26 16.23 18.16
C PHE A 41 1.90 15.23 19.12
N ILE A 42 3.23 15.27 19.30
CA ILE A 42 3.95 14.35 20.20
C ILE A 42 3.50 14.53 21.64
N GLN A 43 3.39 15.77 22.11
CA GLN A 43 2.95 16.05 23.48
C GLN A 43 1.54 15.50 23.72
N ALA A 44 0.62 15.73 22.78
CA ALA A 44 -0.73 15.23 22.89
C ALA A 44 -0.79 13.69 22.81
N LEU A 45 0.02 13.06 21.96
CA LEU A 45 0.13 11.61 21.86
C LEU A 45 0.64 10.98 23.16
N PHE A 46 1.61 11.60 23.84
CA PHE A 46 2.06 11.13 25.15
C PHE A 46 0.96 11.24 26.19
N LYS A 47 0.23 12.36 26.24
CA LYS A 47 -0.91 12.50 27.14
C LYS A 47 -1.96 11.44 26.88
N ASP A 48 -2.38 11.29 25.62
CA ASP A 48 -3.39 10.32 25.19
C ASP A 48 -2.97 8.89 25.55
N THR A 49 -1.68 8.56 25.45
CA THR A 49 -1.14 7.25 25.83
C THR A 49 -1.23 7.00 27.33
N VAL A 50 -0.84 7.97 28.16
CA VAL A 50 -0.92 7.85 29.62
C VAL A 50 -2.38 7.70 30.05
N ASP A 51 -3.27 8.57 29.55
CA ASP A 51 -4.68 8.48 29.90
C ASP A 51 -5.28 7.12 29.48
N SER A 52 -4.89 6.58 28.30
CA SER A 52 -5.32 5.25 27.84
C SER A 52 -4.80 4.10 28.70
N LEU A 53 -3.64 4.25 29.35
CA LEU A 53 -3.12 3.23 30.27
C LEU A 53 -3.91 3.20 31.58
N ASP A 54 -4.46 4.35 32.00
CA ASP A 54 -5.25 4.46 33.23
C ASP A 54 -6.66 3.89 33.08
N ASP A 55 -7.32 4.13 31.94
CA ASP A 55 -8.71 3.72 31.72
C ASP A 55 -8.92 2.61 30.67
N GLY A 56 -7.87 2.21 29.97
CA GLY A 56 -7.89 1.15 28.96
C GLY A 56 -8.48 1.56 27.60
N ASP A 57 -8.89 2.81 27.41
CA ASP A 57 -9.47 3.30 26.16
C ASP A 57 -8.41 3.86 25.21
N PHE A 58 -7.96 3.02 24.28
CA PHE A 58 -6.99 3.39 23.23
C PHE A 58 -7.61 4.10 22.00
N SER A 59 -8.92 4.39 22.01
CA SER A 59 -9.56 5.09 20.89
C SER A 59 -8.99 6.51 20.69
N ARG A 60 -8.60 7.17 21.78
CA ARG A 60 -7.94 8.49 21.77
C ARG A 60 -6.58 8.47 21.07
N VAL A 61 -5.74 7.47 21.34
CA VAL A 61 -4.44 7.30 20.66
C VAL A 61 -4.66 7.09 19.16
N LYS A 62 -5.63 6.23 18.80
CA LYS A 62 -6.00 6.02 17.40
C LYS A 62 -6.47 7.31 16.73
N GLN A 63 -7.35 8.07 17.40
CA GLN A 63 -7.86 9.34 16.88
C GLN A 63 -6.74 10.36 16.73
N ARG A 64 -5.81 10.45 17.69
CA ARG A 64 -4.63 11.32 17.61
C ARG A 64 -3.79 11.01 16.39
N MET A 65 -3.45 9.74 16.18
CA MET A 65 -2.68 9.30 15.01
C MET A 65 -3.39 9.66 13.70
N LEU A 66 -4.71 9.46 13.62
CA LEU A 66 -5.51 9.82 12.44
C LEU A 66 -5.49 11.35 12.19
N GLN A 67 -5.67 12.16 13.23
CA GLN A 67 -5.62 13.62 13.09
C GLN A 67 -4.23 14.11 12.66
N GLY A 68 -3.16 13.51 13.19
CA GLY A 68 -1.79 13.77 12.75
C GLY A 68 -1.60 13.48 11.25
N GLN A 69 -2.10 12.33 10.77
CA GLN A 69 -2.06 11.98 9.35
C GLN A 69 -2.85 12.98 8.49
N ILE A 70 -4.07 13.35 8.90
CA ILE A 70 -4.89 14.35 8.19
C ILE A 70 -4.14 15.67 8.07
N GLN A 71 -3.50 16.11 9.15
CA GLN A 71 -2.72 17.36 9.16
C GLN A 71 -1.47 17.25 8.27
N GLY A 72 -0.69 16.18 8.39
CA GLY A 72 0.54 15.99 7.62
C GLY A 72 0.28 15.87 6.12
N TYR A 73 -0.83 15.26 5.71
CA TYR A 73 -1.16 15.07 4.30
C TYR A 73 -2.06 16.14 3.70
N LYS A 74 -2.43 17.18 4.47
CA LYS A 74 -3.35 18.24 4.02
C LYS A 74 -2.88 18.97 2.77
N GLU A 75 -1.57 19.20 2.66
CA GLU A 75 -0.94 19.96 1.57
C GLU A 75 -0.43 19.06 0.43
N GLN A 76 -0.77 17.77 0.42
CA GLN A 76 -0.42 16.91 -0.71
C GLN A 76 -1.14 17.39 -1.98
N LYS A 77 -0.39 17.42 -3.10
CA LYS A 77 -0.92 17.87 -4.37
C LYS A 77 -2.11 17.00 -4.79
N ASN A 78 -3.28 17.61 -4.86
CA ASN A 78 -4.41 17.02 -5.55
C ASN A 78 -4.12 17.06 -7.06
N PHE A 79 -4.29 15.92 -7.72
CA PHE A 79 -4.27 15.88 -9.18
C PHE A 79 -5.69 16.15 -9.67
N GLU A 80 -5.87 17.28 -10.34
CA GLU A 80 -7.10 17.58 -11.07
C GLU A 80 -6.95 17.09 -12.51
N TYR A 81 -7.95 16.33 -12.97
CA TYR A 81 -8.02 15.84 -14.34
C TYR A 81 -9.32 16.32 -14.96
N ASP A 82 -9.25 16.94 -16.13
CA ASP A 82 -10.43 17.44 -16.86
C ASP A 82 -11.44 16.33 -17.21
N LYS A 83 -10.95 15.09 -17.35
CA LYS A 83 -11.75 13.91 -17.61
C LYS A 83 -11.37 12.80 -16.65
N GLY A 84 -12.35 12.26 -15.94
CA GLY A 84 -12.15 11.05 -15.16
C GLY A 84 -11.95 9.83 -16.06
N PRO A 85 -11.27 8.78 -15.58
CA PRO A 85 -11.00 7.55 -16.32
C PRO A 85 -12.25 6.64 -16.39
N PHE A 86 -13.43 7.22 -16.59
CA PHE A 86 -14.69 6.50 -16.56
C PHE A 86 -14.98 5.89 -17.93
N HIS A 87 -15.18 4.57 -17.95
CA HIS A 87 -15.69 3.85 -19.09
C HIS A 87 -17.03 3.21 -18.67
N PRO A 88 -18.12 3.41 -19.43
CA PRO A 88 -19.40 2.80 -19.10
C PRO A 88 -19.30 1.28 -19.16
N LEU A 89 -19.98 0.60 -18.24
CA LEU A 89 -20.10 -0.86 -18.31
C LEU A 89 -21.11 -1.23 -19.41
N GLU A 90 -20.71 -2.12 -20.30
CA GLU A 90 -21.57 -2.58 -21.40
C GLU A 90 -22.63 -3.60 -20.95
N LYS A 91 -22.47 -4.16 -19.75
CA LYS A 91 -23.32 -5.21 -19.18
C LYS A 91 -23.72 -4.85 -17.74
N PRO A 92 -24.88 -5.33 -17.24
CA PRO A 92 -25.22 -5.25 -15.83
C PRO A 92 -24.13 -5.90 -14.96
N VAL A 93 -23.92 -5.39 -13.74
CA VAL A 93 -22.88 -5.89 -12.82
C VAL A 93 -23.02 -7.40 -12.56
N SER A 94 -24.26 -7.88 -12.45
CA SER A 94 -24.61 -9.30 -12.29
C SER A 94 -24.19 -10.19 -13.46
N GLU A 95 -23.85 -9.62 -14.61
CA GLU A 95 -23.41 -10.35 -15.82
C GLU A 95 -21.91 -10.25 -16.06
N LEU A 96 -21.17 -9.46 -15.27
CA LEU A 96 -19.74 -9.23 -15.47
C LEU A 96 -18.87 -10.39 -15.02
N LYS A 97 -17.85 -10.68 -15.82
CA LYS A 97 -16.65 -11.43 -15.42
C LYS A 97 -15.57 -10.43 -15.00
N LEU A 98 -15.24 -10.42 -13.71
CA LEU A 98 -14.28 -9.47 -13.15
C LEU A 98 -12.92 -10.09 -12.86
N SER A 99 -11.89 -9.25 -12.86
CA SER A 99 -10.58 -9.53 -12.26
C SER A 99 -10.27 -8.52 -11.14
N LEU A 100 -9.22 -8.78 -10.36
CA LEU A 100 -8.74 -7.90 -9.29
C LEU A 100 -7.28 -7.54 -9.58
N LEU A 101 -6.93 -6.26 -9.50
CA LEU A 101 -5.56 -5.77 -9.56
C LEU A 101 -5.30 -4.82 -8.39
N THR A 102 -4.25 -5.11 -7.63
CA THR A 102 -3.88 -4.30 -6.46
C THR A 102 -2.43 -3.86 -6.51
N SER A 103 -2.11 -2.71 -5.92
CA SER A 103 -0.71 -2.26 -5.75
C SER A 103 -0.12 -2.66 -4.39
N SER A 104 -0.70 -3.69 -3.76
CA SER A 104 -0.43 -4.07 -2.37
C SER A 104 0.91 -4.81 -2.17
N GLY A 105 1.50 -5.38 -3.22
CA GLY A 105 2.72 -6.20 -3.13
C GLY A 105 2.49 -7.62 -2.58
N HIS A 106 1.30 -8.19 -2.76
CA HIS A 106 1.02 -9.59 -2.43
C HIS A 106 1.58 -10.55 -3.47
N PHE A 107 2.01 -11.73 -3.03
CA PHE A 107 2.48 -12.81 -3.88
C PHE A 107 2.31 -14.17 -3.20
N LEU A 108 2.38 -15.25 -3.97
CA LEU A 108 2.41 -16.60 -3.43
C LEU A 108 3.82 -16.93 -2.92
N LYS A 109 3.94 -17.53 -1.73
CA LYS A 109 5.22 -17.95 -1.11
C LYS A 109 6.12 -18.74 -2.05
N ALA A 110 5.53 -19.65 -2.82
CA ALA A 110 6.25 -20.51 -3.77
C ALA A 110 6.77 -19.74 -5.01
N PHE A 111 6.27 -18.53 -5.25
CA PHE A 111 6.58 -17.70 -6.40
C PHE A 111 7.01 -16.30 -5.93
N ASP A 112 8.01 -16.23 -5.03
CA ASP A 112 8.61 -14.95 -4.63
C ASP A 112 9.12 -14.21 -5.89
N PRO A 113 8.67 -12.96 -6.14
CA PRO A 113 9.05 -12.20 -7.34
C PRO A 113 10.52 -11.73 -7.36
N LYS A 114 11.31 -12.01 -6.31
CA LYS A 114 12.74 -11.65 -6.22
C LYS A 114 13.02 -10.21 -6.69
N PRO A 115 12.36 -9.20 -6.11
CA PRO A 115 12.48 -7.82 -6.57
C PRO A 115 13.95 -7.38 -6.50
N LEU A 116 14.38 -6.59 -7.47
CA LEU A 116 15.77 -6.15 -7.59
C LEU A 116 16.77 -7.32 -7.69
N GLY A 117 16.31 -8.50 -8.13
CA GLY A 117 17.11 -9.72 -8.20
C GLY A 117 17.46 -10.34 -6.84
N VAL A 118 16.85 -9.88 -5.75
CA VAL A 118 17.17 -10.35 -4.39
C VAL A 118 16.23 -11.47 -3.98
N GLU A 119 16.80 -12.64 -3.69
CA GLU A 119 16.06 -13.77 -3.14
C GLU A 119 15.64 -13.51 -1.69
N ASN A 120 14.40 -13.87 -1.35
CA ASN A 120 13.86 -13.78 0.00
C ASN A 120 14.04 -12.39 0.65
N MET A 121 13.93 -11.32 -0.15
CA MET A 121 14.04 -9.96 0.36
C MET A 121 13.07 -9.76 1.53
N THR A 122 13.60 -9.30 2.66
CA THR A 122 12.80 -8.99 3.85
C THR A 122 12.00 -7.69 3.65
N GLN A 123 10.93 -7.51 4.43
CA GLN A 123 10.20 -6.24 4.45
C GLN A 123 11.13 -5.05 4.77
N LYS A 124 12.03 -5.18 5.75
CA LYS A 124 12.95 -4.09 6.12
C LYS A 124 13.89 -3.70 4.97
N GLN A 125 14.36 -4.68 4.20
CA GLN A 125 15.14 -4.41 2.98
C GLN A 125 14.30 -3.70 1.91
N ALA A 126 13.03 -4.08 1.74
CA ALA A 126 12.13 -3.40 0.80
C ALA A 126 11.91 -1.93 1.19
N GLU A 127 11.73 -1.63 2.48
CA GLU A 127 11.61 -0.26 2.99
C GLU A 127 12.87 0.57 2.74
N ASN A 128 14.03 0.02 3.11
CA ASN A 128 15.32 0.70 2.93
C ASN A 128 15.65 0.96 1.45
N ARG A 129 15.05 0.19 0.54
CA ARG A 129 15.31 0.25 -0.91
C ARG A 129 14.14 0.82 -1.70
N VAL A 130 13.16 1.46 -1.07
CA VAL A 130 11.96 1.96 -1.77
C VAL A 130 12.30 2.82 -3.00
N PHE A 131 13.35 3.63 -2.95
CA PHE A 131 13.80 4.46 -4.08
C PHE A 131 14.43 3.67 -5.22
N ASP A 132 14.95 2.47 -4.97
CA ASP A 132 15.38 1.56 -6.02
C ASP A 132 14.16 0.99 -6.75
N PHE A 133 13.11 0.61 -6.01
CA PHE A 133 11.88 0.10 -6.63
C PHE A 133 11.25 1.15 -7.58
N LEU A 134 11.33 2.46 -7.28
CA LEU A 134 10.85 3.52 -8.17
C LEU A 134 11.54 3.56 -9.55
N LYS A 135 12.66 2.86 -9.72
CA LYS A 135 13.41 2.74 -10.98
C LYS A 135 13.13 1.42 -11.68
N GLU A 136 12.62 0.44 -10.96
CA GLU A 136 12.34 -0.89 -11.46
C GLU A 136 11.08 -0.96 -12.29
N GLU A 137 11.08 -1.94 -13.19
CA GLU A 137 9.87 -2.35 -13.87
C GLU A 137 9.01 -3.18 -12.89
N PRO A 138 7.71 -2.88 -12.73
CA PRO A 138 6.88 -3.61 -11.79
C PRO A 138 6.68 -5.06 -12.27
N GLN A 139 6.69 -5.99 -11.33
CA GLN A 139 6.41 -7.40 -11.58
C GLN A 139 5.00 -7.72 -11.13
N LEU A 140 4.24 -8.39 -12.00
CA LEU A 140 2.88 -8.82 -11.72
C LEU A 140 2.91 -10.19 -11.05
N SER A 141 2.36 -10.27 -9.85
CA SER A 141 2.07 -11.53 -9.18
C SER A 141 0.71 -12.04 -9.63
N ASP A 142 0.69 -13.27 -10.14
CA ASP A 142 -0.53 -14.01 -10.47
C ASP A 142 -0.91 -14.90 -9.28
N ILE A 143 -2.10 -14.69 -8.73
CA ILE A 143 -2.57 -15.36 -7.51
C ILE A 143 -3.95 -15.96 -7.80
N PRO A 144 -4.08 -17.29 -7.94
CA PRO A 144 -5.36 -17.95 -8.14
C PRO A 144 -6.38 -17.56 -7.06
N PHE A 145 -7.64 -17.33 -7.41
CA PHE A 145 -8.67 -16.93 -6.44
C PHE A 145 -8.95 -17.99 -5.36
N ASN A 146 -8.58 -19.24 -5.59
CA ASN A 146 -8.67 -20.34 -4.62
C ASN A 146 -7.42 -20.48 -3.73
N SER A 147 -6.47 -19.55 -3.81
CA SER A 147 -5.27 -19.54 -2.98
C SER A 147 -5.63 -19.46 -1.50
N ARG A 148 -4.92 -20.22 -0.66
CA ARG A 148 -5.13 -20.21 0.78
C ARG A 148 -4.38 -19.01 1.38
N PRO A 149 -4.95 -18.28 2.36
CA PRO A 149 -4.28 -17.13 2.97
C PRO A 149 -2.89 -17.45 3.52
N LYS A 150 -2.70 -18.67 4.08
CA LYS A 150 -1.39 -19.11 4.60
C LYS A 150 -0.30 -19.27 3.54
N ASP A 151 -0.66 -19.35 2.26
CA ASP A 151 0.28 -19.46 1.14
C ASP A 151 0.65 -18.08 0.57
N LEU A 152 0.01 -17.01 1.03
CA LEU A 152 0.28 -15.64 0.63
C LEU A 152 1.37 -15.01 1.51
N MET A 153 2.13 -14.11 0.89
CA MET A 153 3.00 -13.15 1.54
C MET A 153 2.72 -11.76 0.97
N VAL A 154 3.15 -10.74 1.69
CA VAL A 154 3.12 -9.36 1.24
C VAL A 154 4.47 -8.72 1.53
N ARG A 155 4.95 -7.91 0.59
CA ARG A 155 6.17 -7.11 0.73
C ARG A 155 6.01 -5.81 -0.04
N HIS A 156 6.16 -4.70 0.66
CA HIS A 156 5.98 -3.39 0.06
C HIS A 156 6.80 -2.33 0.80
N GLY A 157 7.72 -1.66 0.11
CA GLY A 157 8.55 -0.64 0.75
C GLY A 157 7.81 0.65 1.13
N GLY A 158 6.61 0.86 0.59
CA GLY A 158 5.88 2.14 0.69
C GLY A 158 4.83 2.30 1.80
N TYR A 159 4.43 1.20 2.46
CA TYR A 159 3.42 1.21 3.52
C TYR A 159 3.67 0.10 4.55
N ASP A 160 3.09 0.24 5.75
CA ASP A 160 3.18 -0.77 6.79
C ASP A 160 2.33 -2.01 6.47
N ILE A 161 3.01 -3.11 6.17
CA ILE A 161 2.35 -4.35 5.73
C ILE A 161 1.73 -5.17 6.87
N ARG A 162 1.88 -4.82 8.15
CA ARG A 162 1.46 -5.67 9.28
C ARG A 162 -0.02 -6.08 9.21
N ALA A 163 -0.89 -5.13 8.84
CA ALA A 163 -2.32 -5.41 8.68
C ALA A 163 -2.59 -6.35 7.50
N ALA A 164 -1.97 -6.08 6.34
CA ALA A 164 -2.09 -6.90 5.14
C ALA A 164 -1.52 -8.33 5.32
N ALA A 165 -0.44 -8.46 6.09
CA ALA A 165 0.16 -9.75 6.42
C ALA A 165 -0.73 -10.58 7.36
N LYS A 166 -1.51 -9.92 8.22
CA LYS A 166 -2.46 -10.59 9.12
C LYS A 166 -3.76 -10.97 8.40
N ASP A 167 -4.29 -10.07 7.58
CA ASP A 167 -5.45 -10.30 6.74
C ASP A 167 -5.21 -9.72 5.34
N PRO A 168 -5.04 -10.56 4.31
CA PRO A 168 -4.79 -10.08 2.96
C PRO A 168 -5.95 -9.22 2.45
N ASN A 169 -7.19 -9.40 2.94
CA ASN A 169 -8.34 -8.62 2.45
C ASN A 169 -8.25 -7.12 2.76
N VAL A 170 -7.36 -6.71 3.67
CA VAL A 170 -7.12 -5.29 3.97
C VAL A 170 -6.63 -4.52 2.74
N SER A 171 -5.82 -5.15 1.88
CA SER A 171 -5.26 -4.50 0.69
C SER A 171 -5.26 -5.39 -0.57
N PHE A 172 -5.71 -6.64 -0.45
CA PHE A 172 -5.88 -7.64 -1.49
C PHE A 172 -7.19 -8.41 -1.26
N PRO A 173 -8.38 -7.81 -1.54
CA PRO A 173 -9.70 -8.33 -1.17
C PRO A 173 -10.18 -9.49 -2.05
N TYR A 174 -9.31 -10.44 -2.39
CA TYR A 174 -9.62 -11.53 -3.31
C TYR A 174 -10.73 -12.46 -2.78
N GLN A 175 -10.82 -12.67 -1.46
CA GLN A 175 -11.91 -13.47 -0.88
C GLN A 175 -13.24 -12.72 -0.95
N ARG A 176 -13.23 -11.39 -0.82
CA ARG A 176 -14.44 -10.57 -1.00
C ARG A 176 -14.96 -10.67 -2.44
N MET A 177 -14.05 -10.72 -3.43
CA MET A 177 -14.43 -10.97 -4.82
C MET A 177 -15.11 -12.34 -4.99
N VAL A 178 -14.59 -13.39 -4.33
CA VAL A 178 -15.21 -14.73 -4.34
C VAL A 178 -16.59 -14.73 -3.67
N GLU A 179 -16.74 -14.01 -2.56
CA GLU A 179 -18.03 -13.82 -1.87
C GLU A 179 -19.06 -13.16 -2.80
N LEU A 180 -18.69 -12.07 -3.48
CA LEU A 180 -19.55 -11.39 -4.44
C LEU A 180 -20.02 -12.30 -5.58
N LYS A 181 -19.12 -13.14 -6.10
CA LYS A 181 -19.48 -14.15 -7.11
C LYS A 181 -20.47 -15.16 -6.54
N ASN A 182 -20.20 -15.71 -5.35
CA ASN A 182 -21.05 -16.74 -4.75
C ASN A 182 -22.45 -16.20 -4.37
N GLN A 183 -22.55 -14.92 -4.06
CA GLN A 183 -23.82 -14.22 -3.80
C GLN A 183 -24.57 -13.83 -5.09
N GLY A 184 -23.99 -14.07 -6.27
CA GLY A 184 -24.60 -13.69 -7.55
C GLY A 184 -24.56 -12.20 -7.87
N VAL A 185 -23.78 -11.40 -7.12
CA VAL A 185 -23.59 -9.97 -7.40
C VAL A 185 -22.82 -9.77 -8.70
N ILE A 186 -21.90 -10.68 -9.02
CA ILE A 186 -21.16 -10.74 -10.28
C ILE A 186 -21.25 -12.15 -10.86
N LYS A 187 -21.21 -12.25 -12.20
CA LYS A 187 -21.35 -13.54 -12.89
C LYS A 187 -20.17 -14.46 -12.66
N ALA A 188 -18.97 -13.93 -12.78
CA ALA A 188 -17.76 -14.73 -12.79
C ALA A 188 -16.52 -13.94 -12.37
N LEU A 189 -15.47 -14.69 -12.06
CA LEU A 189 -14.12 -14.17 -11.89
C LEU A 189 -13.20 -14.77 -12.96
N THR A 190 -12.12 -14.08 -13.27
CA THR A 190 -10.94 -14.68 -13.91
C THR A 190 -10.34 -15.78 -13.03
N SER A 191 -9.35 -16.51 -13.56
CA SER A 191 -8.66 -17.57 -12.81
C SER A 191 -7.90 -17.01 -11.61
N SER A 192 -7.37 -15.79 -11.76
CA SER A 192 -6.43 -15.19 -10.83
C SER A 192 -6.76 -13.74 -10.53
N ALA A 193 -6.44 -13.35 -9.30
CA ALA A 193 -6.27 -11.99 -8.85
C ALA A 193 -4.79 -11.60 -8.98
N TYR A 194 -4.54 -10.31 -9.15
CA TYR A 194 -3.23 -9.77 -9.47
C TYR A 194 -2.76 -8.75 -8.44
N SER A 195 -1.47 -8.76 -8.15
CA SER A 195 -0.84 -7.77 -7.29
C SER A 195 0.55 -7.40 -7.79
N PHE A 196 0.97 -6.17 -7.54
CA PHE A 196 2.33 -5.69 -7.78
C PHE A 196 2.71 -4.69 -6.69
N VAL A 197 3.99 -4.32 -6.61
CA VAL A 197 4.46 -3.26 -5.72
C VAL A 197 4.20 -1.90 -6.36
N GLY A 198 3.31 -1.10 -5.78
CA GLY A 198 2.91 0.22 -6.30
C GLY A 198 4.04 1.24 -6.34
N ALA A 199 5.00 1.14 -5.42
CA ALA A 199 6.22 1.93 -5.41
C ALA A 199 7.16 1.51 -6.55
N CYS A 200 6.78 1.73 -7.80
CA CYS A 200 7.51 1.31 -9.01
C CYS A 200 7.72 2.48 -9.99
N SER A 201 8.45 2.22 -11.09
CA SER A 201 8.59 3.20 -12.17
C SER A 201 7.28 3.41 -12.93
N GLN A 202 6.56 4.48 -12.62
CA GLN A 202 5.29 4.84 -13.29
C GLN A 202 5.44 4.98 -14.82
N LYS A 203 6.57 5.53 -15.27
CA LYS A 203 6.87 5.66 -16.71
C LYS A 203 6.99 4.29 -17.39
N ARG A 204 7.66 3.31 -16.74
CA ARG A 204 7.80 1.95 -17.29
C ARG A 204 6.47 1.20 -17.21
N LEU A 205 5.75 1.33 -16.09
CA LEU A 205 4.41 0.78 -15.93
C LEU A 205 3.50 1.22 -17.09
N LEU A 206 3.33 2.52 -17.32
CA LEU A 206 2.46 3.01 -18.40
C LEU A 206 2.93 2.61 -19.80
N LYS A 207 4.22 2.70 -20.09
CA LYS A 207 4.73 2.58 -21.48
C LYS A 207 5.14 1.17 -21.88
N LYS A 208 5.44 0.29 -20.92
CA LYS A 208 6.00 -1.04 -21.19
C LYS A 208 5.13 -2.15 -20.61
N THR A 209 4.87 -2.10 -19.31
CA THR A 209 4.38 -3.27 -18.58
C THR A 209 2.85 -3.37 -18.60
N LEU A 210 2.15 -2.27 -18.33
CA LEU A 210 0.69 -2.23 -18.27
C LEU A 210 0.00 -2.64 -19.59
N PRO A 211 0.49 -2.26 -20.79
CA PRO A 211 -0.10 -2.72 -22.04
C PRO A 211 -0.14 -4.25 -22.17
N ASP A 212 0.88 -4.96 -21.69
CA ASP A 212 0.90 -6.42 -21.75
C ASP A 212 -0.01 -7.06 -20.69
N TRP A 213 -0.13 -6.44 -19.52
CA TRP A 213 -1.13 -6.85 -18.52
C TRP A 213 -2.55 -6.70 -19.04
N VAL A 214 -2.85 -5.58 -19.70
CA VAL A 214 -4.16 -5.33 -20.32
C VAL A 214 -4.46 -6.37 -21.40
N LYS A 215 -3.50 -6.69 -22.27
CA LYS A 215 -3.67 -7.78 -23.26
C LYS A 215 -3.99 -9.12 -22.59
N ASN A 216 -3.32 -9.45 -21.50
CA ASN A 216 -3.58 -10.67 -20.72
C ASN A 216 -4.99 -10.65 -20.09
N PHE A 217 -5.43 -9.54 -19.52
CA PHE A 217 -6.77 -9.46 -18.95
C PHE A 217 -7.86 -9.59 -20.02
N LEU A 218 -7.66 -8.96 -21.18
CA LEU A 218 -8.57 -9.06 -22.32
C LEU A 218 -8.62 -10.49 -22.88
N SER A 219 -7.48 -11.19 -23.00
CA SER A 219 -7.45 -12.57 -23.51
C SER A 219 -8.17 -13.56 -22.59
N GLN A 220 -8.33 -13.22 -21.31
CA GLN A 220 -9.12 -13.98 -20.34
C GLN A 220 -10.64 -13.69 -20.43
N GLY A 221 -11.07 -12.81 -21.34
CA GLY A 221 -12.45 -12.38 -21.47
C GLY A 221 -12.94 -11.58 -20.25
N THR A 222 -12.05 -10.82 -19.62
CA THR A 222 -12.39 -9.94 -18.49
C THR A 222 -13.22 -8.77 -18.98
N ASP A 223 -14.38 -8.54 -18.37
CA ASP A 223 -15.23 -7.38 -18.71
C ASP A 223 -14.73 -6.11 -18.00
N ALA A 224 -14.28 -6.22 -16.75
CA ALA A 224 -13.66 -5.11 -16.02
C ALA A 224 -12.68 -5.61 -14.94
N VAL A 225 -11.76 -4.73 -14.53
CA VAL A 225 -10.80 -5.01 -13.45
C VAL A 225 -11.10 -4.09 -12.27
N VAL A 226 -11.27 -4.67 -11.08
CA VAL A 226 -11.36 -3.89 -9.85
C VAL A 226 -9.95 -3.48 -9.44
N LEU A 227 -9.72 -2.17 -9.35
CA LEU A 227 -8.44 -1.60 -8.93
C LEU A 227 -8.47 -1.28 -7.43
N VAL A 228 -7.48 -1.78 -6.69
CA VAL A 228 -7.28 -1.43 -5.27
C VAL A 228 -5.88 -0.82 -5.10
N PRO A 229 -5.76 0.52 -5.18
CA PRO A 229 -4.52 1.21 -4.88
C PRO A 229 -4.27 1.24 -3.38
N VAL A 230 -2.99 1.14 -3.00
CA VAL A 230 -2.48 1.02 -1.62
C VAL A 230 -1.22 1.84 -1.48
#